data_AF-A0A955FD25-F1
#
_entry.id   AF-A0A955FD25-F1
#
_cell.length_a   1.000
_cell.length_b   1.000
_cell.length_c   1.000
_cell.angle_alpha   90.00
_cell.angle_beta   90.00
_cell.angle_gamma   90.00
#
_symmetry.space_group_name_H-M   'P 1'
#
loop_
_entity.id
_entity.type
_entity.pdbx_description
1 polymer ?
#
loop_
_entity_poly.entity_id
_entity_poly.type
_entity_poly.pdbx_seq_one_letter_code
_entity_poly.pdbx_strand_id
1 'polypeptide(L)'
;QWQRVALARAFYRNSSVLVLDEPTSAIDAKAEYTIFNNIFAHYKNRTTIIVSHRFSTVRRASRIIVLEKGRIVEQGTHKNLLQKKGLYFDMFSKQAEGYQK
;
A
#
# COMPACT_ATOMS: atom_id res chain seq x y z
N GLN A 1 -11.32 15.90 -3.56
CA GLN A 1 -10.59 16.94 -2.77
C GLN A 1 -10.43 16.56 -1.29
N TRP A 2 -11.44 15.97 -0.63
CA TRP A 2 -11.37 15.58 0.79
C TRP A 2 -10.23 14.61 1.18
N GLN A 3 -9.88 13.63 0.33
CA GLN A 3 -8.75 12.71 0.60
C GLN A 3 -7.42 13.43 0.77
N ARG A 4 -7.13 14.44 -0.06
CA ARG A 4 -5.90 15.24 0.06
C ARG A 4 -5.85 16.01 1.37
N VAL A 5 -6.99 16.53 1.83
CA VAL A 5 -7.09 17.23 3.13
C VAL A 5 -6.90 16.25 4.29
N ALA A 6 -7.54 15.08 4.25
CA ALA A 6 -7.38 14.05 5.27
C ALA A 6 -5.91 13.58 5.38
N LEU A 7 -5.27 13.38 4.23
CA LEU A 7 -3.87 13.02 4.16
C LEU A 7 -2.96 14.13 4.71
N ALA A 8 -3.20 15.40 4.36
CA ALA A 8 -2.47 16.53 4.91
C ALA A 8 -2.58 16.61 6.45
N ARG A 9 -3.79 16.37 6.99
CA ARG A 9 -4.01 16.28 8.45
C ARG A 9 -3.22 15.12 9.07
N ALA A 10 -3.16 13.97 8.40
CA ALA A 10 -2.38 12.84 8.86
C ALA A 10 -0.87 13.17 8.89
N PHE A 11 -0.35 13.87 7.87
CA PHE A 11 1.05 14.32 7.86
C PHE A 11 1.37 15.34 8.95
N TYR A 12 0.46 16.29 9.18
CA TYR A 12 0.66 17.32 10.21
C TYR A 12 0.60 16.74 11.62
N ARG A 13 -0.14 15.64 11.81
CA ARG A 13 -0.26 14.99 13.11
C ARG A 13 1.00 14.18 13.42
N ASN A 14 1.63 14.47 14.55
CA ASN A 14 2.77 13.72 15.05
C ASN A 14 2.34 12.38 15.71
N SER A 15 1.72 11.45 14.98
CA SER A 15 1.25 10.17 15.53
C SER A 15 2.30 9.06 15.47
N SER A 16 2.32 8.17 16.46
CA SER A 16 3.15 6.95 16.47
C SER A 16 2.64 5.86 15.51
N VAL A 17 1.33 5.88 15.22
CA VAL A 17 0.65 4.96 14.30
C VAL A 17 -0.11 5.76 13.24
N LEU A 18 0.04 5.35 11.99
CA LEU A 18 -0.70 5.85 10.83
C LEU A 18 -1.48 4.70 10.19
N VAL A 19 -2.78 4.89 9.98
CA VAL A 19 -3.63 3.94 9.24
C VAL A 19 -4.19 4.65 8.03
N LEU A 20 -3.98 4.08 6.85
CA LEU A 20 -4.47 4.59 5.58
C LEU A 20 -5.37 3.55 4.94
N ASP A 21 -6.64 3.89 4.77
CA ASP A 21 -7.63 3.07 4.08
C ASP A 21 -7.89 3.64 2.69
N GLU A 22 -7.40 2.96 1.65
CA GLU A 22 -7.51 3.35 0.25
C GLU A 22 -7.25 4.84 -0.03
N PRO A 23 -6.10 5.40 0.42
CA PRO A 23 -5.88 6.85 0.45
C PRO A 23 -5.75 7.50 -0.93
N THR A 24 -5.62 6.72 -2.01
CA THR A 24 -5.31 7.20 -3.37
C THR A 24 -6.38 6.93 -4.40
N SER A 25 -7.57 6.48 -4.00
CA SER A 25 -8.65 6.19 -4.95
C SER A 25 -9.09 7.40 -5.79
N ALA A 26 -8.95 8.64 -5.29
CA ALA A 26 -9.20 9.87 -6.05
C ALA A 26 -7.93 10.67 -6.39
N ILE A 27 -6.76 10.03 -6.44
CA ILE A 27 -5.45 10.67 -6.71
C ILE A 27 -4.83 10.05 -7.97
N ASP A 28 -4.31 10.91 -8.85
CA ASP A 28 -3.58 10.49 -10.05
C ASP A 28 -2.25 9.78 -9.70
N ALA A 29 -1.74 8.98 -10.64
CA ALA A 29 -0.57 8.13 -10.40
C ALA A 29 0.71 8.91 -10.02
N LYS A 30 0.90 10.13 -10.57
CA LYS A 30 2.09 10.94 -10.29
C LYS A 30 2.02 11.51 -8.88
N ALA A 31 0.87 12.08 -8.50
CA ALA A 31 0.66 12.59 -7.15
C ALA A 31 0.72 11.47 -6.09
N GLU A 32 0.16 10.29 -6.40
CA GLU A 32 0.26 9.11 -5.55
C GLU A 32 1.72 8.73 -5.25
N TYR A 33 2.55 8.65 -6.28
CA TYR A 33 3.97 8.31 -6.14
C TYR A 33 4.70 9.28 -5.21
N THR A 34 4.51 10.59 -5.41
CA THR A 34 5.11 11.63 -4.56
C THR A 34 4.63 11.53 -3.12
N ILE A 35 3.33 11.35 -2.92
CA ILE A 35 2.72 11.22 -1.59
C ILE A 35 3.33 10.04 -0.83
N PHE A 36 3.33 8.85 -1.42
CA PHE A 36 3.82 7.67 -0.72
C PHE A 36 5.32 7.73 -0.45
N ASN A 37 6.12 8.29 -1.37
CA ASN A 37 7.54 8.55 -1.10
C ASN A 37 7.73 9.38 0.17
N ASN A 38 6.94 10.44 0.33
CA ASN A 38 6.99 11.28 1.53
C ASN A 38 6.52 10.51 2.77
N ILE A 39 5.45 9.70 2.68
CA ILE A 39 4.98 8.87 3.81
C ILE A 39 6.08 7.91 4.26
N PHE A 40 6.65 7.12 3.35
CA PHE A 40 7.67 6.14 3.70
C PHE A 40 8.95 6.79 4.24
N ALA A 41 9.30 8.00 3.80
CA ALA A 41 10.41 8.77 4.34
C ALA A 41 10.14 9.31 5.75
N HIS A 42 8.98 9.95 5.97
CA HIS A 42 8.62 10.57 7.24
C HIS A 42 8.29 9.54 8.35
N TYR A 43 7.73 8.39 7.98
CA TYR A 43 7.26 7.37 8.92
C TYR A 43 8.27 6.23 9.13
N LYS A 44 9.55 6.40 8.77
CA LYS A 44 10.59 5.36 8.88
C LYS A 44 10.70 4.74 10.30
N ASN A 45 10.40 5.51 11.34
CA ASN A 45 10.46 5.07 12.74
C ASN A 45 9.07 4.94 13.40
N ARG A 46 8.01 4.75 12.59
CA ARG A 46 6.62 4.71 13.05
C ARG A 46 5.88 3.54 12.41
N THR A 47 4.80 3.11 13.04
CA THR A 47 3.95 2.06 12.48
C THR A 47 3.02 2.66 11.44
N THR A 48 3.09 2.16 10.21
CA THR A 48 2.16 2.55 9.13
C THR A 48 1.44 1.31 8.63
N ILE A 49 0.11 1.34 8.66
CA ILE A 49 -0.77 0.31 8.10
C ILE A 49 -1.44 0.92 6.87
N ILE A 50 -1.32 0.24 5.73
CA ILE A 50 -1.90 0.70 4.46
C ILE A 50 -2.78 -0.43 3.93
N VAL A 51 -4.06 -0.13 3.73
CA VAL A 51 -5.00 -0.98 3.00
C VAL A 51 -5.06 -0.43 1.58
N SER A 52 -4.68 -1.25 0.60
CA SER A 52 -4.70 -0.84 -0.80
C SER A 52 -4.81 -2.02 -1.76
N HIS A 53 -5.55 -1.81 -2.84
CA HIS A 53 -5.56 -2.67 -4.04
C HIS A 53 -4.49 -2.29 -5.09
N ARG A 54 -3.67 -1.25 -4.84
CA ARG A 54 -2.62 -0.79 -5.76
C ARG A 54 -1.27 -1.42 -5.44
N PHE A 55 -0.77 -2.28 -6.33
CA PHE A 55 0.50 -2.99 -6.09
C PHE A 55 1.74 -2.10 -6.08
N SER A 56 1.70 -0.93 -6.74
CA SER A 56 2.78 0.07 -6.70
C SER A 56 3.14 0.49 -5.27
N THR A 57 2.13 0.55 -4.39
CA THR A 57 2.24 0.88 -2.98
C THR A 57 2.52 -0.37 -2.13
N VAL A 58 1.74 -1.43 -2.33
CA VAL A 58 1.83 -2.67 -1.54
C VAL A 58 3.24 -3.29 -1.62
N ARG A 59 3.86 -3.30 -2.80
CA ARG A 59 5.20 -3.92 -3.00
C ARG A 59 6.32 -3.28 -2.18
N ARG A 60 6.11 -2.05 -1.68
CA ARG A 60 7.09 -1.28 -0.90
C ARG A 60 6.99 -1.55 0.60
N ALA A 61 5.93 -2.21 1.06
CA ALA A 61 5.73 -2.50 2.47
C ALA A 61 6.80 -3.45 2.98
N SER A 62 7.25 -3.23 4.22
CA SER A 62 8.16 -4.14 4.93
C SER A 62 7.50 -5.50 5.22
N ARG A 63 6.17 -5.51 5.39
CA ARG A 63 5.35 -6.71 5.56
C ARG A 63 4.01 -6.52 4.86
N ILE A 64 3.59 -7.53 4.12
CA ILE A 64 2.31 -7.61 3.42
C ILE A 64 1.47 -8.69 4.09
N ILE A 65 0.18 -8.41 4.29
CA ILE A 65 -0.82 -9.34 4.79
C ILE A 65 -1.89 -9.46 3.72
N VAL A 66 -2.15 -10.68 3.27
CA VAL A 66 -3.18 -10.98 2.28
C VAL A 66 -4.39 -11.55 3.01
N LEU A 67 -5.53 -10.92 2.78
CA LEU A 67 -6.81 -11.32 3.37
C LEU A 67 -7.69 -11.95 2.31
N GLU A 68 -8.32 -13.06 2.66
CA GLU A 68 -9.40 -13.68 1.88
C GLU A 68 -10.49 -14.16 2.85
N LYS A 69 -11.76 -13.81 2.57
CA LYS A 69 -12.93 -14.20 3.39
C LYS A 69 -12.74 -13.93 4.89
N GLY A 70 -12.16 -12.78 5.23
CA GLY A 70 -11.93 -12.36 6.62
C GLY A 70 -10.80 -13.10 7.34
N ARG A 71 -9.96 -13.86 6.64
CA ARG A 71 -8.82 -14.59 7.22
C ARG A 71 -7.50 -14.19 6.55
N ILE A 72 -6.42 -14.24 7.31
CA ILE A 72 -5.06 -14.08 6.77
C ILE A 72 -4.70 -15.38 6.06
N VAL A 73 -4.58 -15.32 4.74
CA VAL A 73 -4.20 -16.48 3.91
C VAL A 73 -2.71 -16.47 3.57
N GLU A 74 -2.10 -15.29 3.46
CA GLU A 74 -0.67 -15.16 3.25
C GLU A 74 -0.08 -13.97 4.01
N GLN A 75 1.21 -14.08 4.35
CA GLN A 75 1.99 -12.99 4.91
C GLN A 75 3.46 -13.12 4.53
N GLY A 76 4.13 -11.98 4.36
CA GLY A 76 5.57 -11.93 4.07
C GLY A 76 5.99 -10.62 3.42
N THR A 77 7.22 -10.61 2.90
CA THR A 77 7.70 -9.54 2.02
C THR A 77 7.18 -9.76 0.61
N HIS A 78 7.19 -8.71 -0.22
CA HIS A 78 6.85 -8.82 -1.64
C HIS A 78 7.60 -9.98 -2.34
N LYS A 79 8.92 -10.06 -2.13
CA LYS A 79 9.77 -11.11 -2.71
C LYS A 79 9.33 -12.51 -2.28
N ASN A 80 9.09 -12.72 -0.99
CA ASN A 80 8.71 -14.03 -0.46
C ASN A 80 7.33 -14.45 -0.98
N LEU A 81 6.38 -13.52 -1.06
CA LEU A 81 5.03 -13.80 -1.56
C LEU A 81 5.02 -14.10 -3.06
N LEU A 82 5.86 -13.43 -3.87
CA LEU A 82 6.02 -13.78 -5.28
C LEU A 82 6.57 -15.21 -5.47
N GLN A 83 7.52 -15.63 -4.63
CA GLN A 83 8.09 -16.98 -4.70
C GLN A 83 7.09 -18.07 -4.35
N LYS A 84 6.16 -17.80 -3.43
CA LYS A 84 5.11 -18.75 -3.02
C LYS A 84 4.13 -19.08 -4.14
N LYS A 85 4.01 -18.23 -5.17
CA LYS A 85 3.05 -18.39 -6.26
C LYS A 85 1.61 -18.64 -5.75
N GLY A 86 1.23 -17.96 -4.67
CA GLY A 86 -0.10 -18.00 -4.07
C GLY A 86 -1.03 -16.90 -4.59
N LEU A 87 -2.10 -16.61 -3.85
CA LEU A 87 -3.08 -15.57 -4.15
C LEU A 87 -2.43 -14.19 -4.39
N TYR A 88 -1.42 -13.83 -3.59
CA TYR A 88 -0.67 -12.59 -3.81
C TYR A 88 -0.07 -12.52 -5.23
N PHE A 89 0.59 -13.60 -5.64
CA PHE A 89 1.27 -13.70 -6.93
C PHE A 89 0.27 -13.63 -8.08
N ASP A 90 -0.86 -14.32 -7.97
CA ASP A 90 -1.91 -14.31 -8.99
C ASP A 90 -2.50 -12.92 -9.18
N MET A 91 -2.85 -12.23 -8.09
CA MET A 91 -3.37 -10.87 -8.14
C MET A 91 -2.34 -9.89 -8.72
N PHE A 92 -1.07 -10.01 -8.30
CA PHE A 92 0.01 -9.16 -8.80
C PHE A 92 0.23 -9.33 -10.30
N SER A 93 0.29 -10.58 -10.77
CA SER A 93 0.53 -10.92 -12.17
C SER A 93 -0.57 -10.36 -13.07
N LYS A 94 -1.85 -10.56 -12.69
CA LYS A 94 -3.00 -10.02 -13.42
C LYS A 94 -2.99 -8.49 -13.51
N GLN A 95 -2.63 -7.79 -12.43
CA GLN A 95 -2.56 -6.32 -12.46
C GLN A 95 -1.36 -5.84 -13.28
N ALA A 96 -0.22 -6.56 -13.26
CA ALA A 96 0.95 -6.24 -14.05
C ALA A 96 0.72 -6.37 -15.56
N GLU A 97 -0.05 -7.37 -16.00
CA GLU A 97 -0.48 -7.52 -17.39
C GLU A 97 -1.25 -6.30 -17.91
N GLY A 98 -2.03 -5.65 -17.05
CA GLY A 98 -2.78 -4.43 -17.40
C GLY A 98 -1.91 -3.19 -17.64
N TYR A 99 -0.64 -3.19 -17.19
CA TYR A 99 0.31 -2.09 -17.41
C TYR A 99 1.24 -2.31 -18.61
N GLN A 100 1.20 -3.49 -19.26
CA GLN A 100 2.03 -3.83 -20.43
C GLN A 100 1.31 -3.67 -21.78
N LYS A 101 0.06 -3.23 -21.77
CA LYS A 101 -0.68 -2.80 -22.99
C LYS A 101 -0.73 -1.28 -23.05
#